data_AF-A0A377D924-F1
#
_entry.id   AF-A0A377D924-F1
#
_cell.length_a   1.000
_cell.length_b   1.000
_cell.length_c   1.000
_cell.angle_alpha   90.00
_cell.angle_beta   90.00
_cell.angle_gamma   90.00
#
_symmetry.space_group_name_H-M   'P 1'
#
loop_
_entity.id
_entity.type
_entity.pdbx_description
1 polymer ?
#
loop_
_entity_poly.entity_id
_entity_poly.type
_entity_poly.pdbx_seq_one_letter_code
_entity_poly.pdbx_strand_id
1 'polypeptide(L)'
;MITRLAPNAEIGKIKNDLKQLPNALGHLVRTWEEKGRQLGELASQWPMIYTVAAGPLRPLGYKEGIVTLMEFTWTHGCVIESGEFRHGPLEIVEPGVPFLFLLGNDESRHTTERAINFVKQRTDNVIVIDYAEISQGLHPWLAPFLMFVPMEWLCYYLSIYKDHNPDERRYYGGSGGILIPLPARQRAGFTQGVTPMKTGMFTCGHQRLPIEHAFRDASELGYDGIEIWGGRPHAFAPDLKAGGIKQIKALAQTYQMPIIGYTPETNGYPYNMMLSDEHMRRESLDMIKLAMDMAKEMNAGYTLISAAHAGYLTPPNVIWGRLAENLSELCEYAENIGMDLILEPLTPYESNVVCNANDVLHALALVPSPRLFSMVDICAPYVQAEPVMSYFDKLGDKLRHLHIVDSDGASDTHYIPGEGKMPLRELMRDIIERGYEGYCTVELVTMYMNEPRLYARQALERFRALLPEDER
;
A
#
# COMPACT_ATOMS: atom_id res chain seq x y z
N MET A 1 -21.69 -21.53 16.09
CA MET A 1 -22.65 -22.04 15.09
C MET A 1 -23.36 -20.86 14.47
N ILE A 2 -23.11 -20.53 13.21
CA ILE A 2 -23.90 -19.54 12.48
C ILE A 2 -25.18 -20.26 12.02
N THR A 3 -26.31 -19.95 12.64
CA THR A 3 -27.61 -20.50 12.28
C THR A 3 -28.00 -19.94 10.91
N ARG A 4 -28.27 -20.81 9.93
CA ARG A 4 -28.82 -20.36 8.63
C ARG A 4 -30.18 -19.69 8.87
N LEU A 5 -30.23 -18.39 8.65
CA LEU A 5 -31.48 -17.64 8.64
C LEU A 5 -32.40 -18.14 7.52
N ALA A 6 -33.71 -18.04 7.74
CA ALA A 6 -34.72 -18.37 6.74
C ALA A 6 -34.47 -17.58 5.43
N PRO A 7 -34.79 -18.15 4.25
CA PRO A 7 -34.58 -17.46 2.98
C PRO A 7 -35.32 -16.12 2.94
N ASN A 8 -34.58 -15.03 2.70
CA ASN A 8 -35.17 -13.71 2.49
C ASN A 8 -35.72 -13.62 1.05
N ALA A 9 -36.99 -13.26 0.90
CA ALA A 9 -37.68 -13.21 -0.39
C ALA A 9 -37.02 -12.25 -1.38
N GLU A 10 -36.51 -11.12 -0.91
CA GLU A 10 -35.81 -10.12 -1.73
C GLU A 10 -34.48 -10.66 -2.23
N ILE A 11 -33.67 -11.27 -1.34
CA ILE A 11 -32.42 -11.94 -1.72
C ILE A 11 -32.69 -13.08 -2.71
N GLY A 12 -33.79 -13.82 -2.52
CA GLY A 12 -34.24 -14.85 -3.46
C GLY A 12 -34.53 -14.29 -4.85
N LYS A 13 -35.22 -13.15 -4.94
CA LYS A 13 -35.49 -12.46 -6.21
C LYS A 13 -34.19 -11.98 -6.87
N ILE A 14 -33.32 -11.28 -6.14
CA ILE A 14 -32.03 -10.81 -6.67
C ILE A 14 -31.22 -11.98 -7.24
N LYS A 15 -31.14 -13.10 -6.51
CA LYS A 15 -30.39 -14.29 -6.94
C LYS A 15 -30.95 -14.94 -8.21
N ASN A 16 -32.27 -14.88 -8.40
CA ASN A 16 -32.90 -15.36 -9.63
C ASN A 16 -32.69 -14.41 -10.79
N ASP A 17 -32.85 -13.10 -10.56
CA ASP A 17 -32.66 -12.06 -11.58
C ASP A 17 -31.20 -11.98 -12.05
N LEU A 18 -30.23 -12.22 -11.15
CA LEU A 18 -28.80 -12.30 -11.49
C LEU A 18 -28.50 -13.30 -12.60
N LYS A 19 -29.27 -14.39 -12.70
CA LYS A 19 -29.09 -15.40 -13.76
C LYS A 19 -29.52 -14.87 -15.13
N GLN A 20 -30.41 -13.88 -15.16
CA GLN A 20 -30.90 -13.26 -16.39
C GLN A 20 -30.03 -12.08 -16.84
N LEU A 21 -29.15 -11.60 -15.96
CA LEU A 21 -28.30 -10.44 -16.20
C LEU A 21 -27.48 -10.52 -17.50
N PRO A 22 -26.82 -11.65 -17.86
CA PRO A 22 -26.06 -11.72 -19.12
C PRO A 22 -26.92 -11.49 -20.37
N ASN A 23 -28.15 -11.99 -20.39
CA ASN A 23 -29.08 -11.79 -21.50
C ASN A 23 -29.51 -10.33 -21.59
N ALA A 24 -29.82 -9.72 -20.43
CA ALA A 24 -30.21 -8.32 -20.37
C ALA A 24 -29.10 -7.37 -20.83
N LEU A 25 -27.85 -7.64 -20.42
CA LEU A 25 -26.67 -6.89 -20.88
C LEU A 25 -26.45 -7.07 -22.39
N GLY A 26 -26.49 -8.31 -22.88
CA GLY A 26 -26.32 -8.60 -24.30
C GLY A 26 -27.39 -7.95 -25.18
N HIS A 27 -28.61 -7.79 -24.66
CA HIS A 27 -29.65 -7.00 -25.34
C HIS A 27 -29.25 -5.52 -25.43
N LEU A 28 -28.89 -4.89 -24.30
CA LEU A 28 -28.53 -3.47 -24.26
C LEU A 28 -27.31 -3.14 -25.11
N VAL A 29 -26.28 -4.01 -25.14
CA VAL A 29 -25.10 -3.79 -25.99
C VAL A 29 -25.49 -3.65 -27.45
N ARG A 30 -26.48 -4.42 -27.92
CA ARG A 30 -26.91 -4.42 -29.33
C ARG A 30 -27.93 -3.33 -29.67
N THR A 31 -28.71 -2.86 -28.69
CA THR A 31 -29.86 -1.98 -28.96
C THR A 31 -29.63 -0.53 -28.56
N TRP A 32 -28.66 -0.24 -27.70
CA TRP A 32 -28.47 1.09 -27.13
C TRP A 32 -27.42 1.96 -27.82
N GLU A 33 -26.66 1.40 -28.76
CA GLU A 33 -25.57 2.10 -29.45
C GLU A 33 -26.03 3.43 -30.08
N GLU A 34 -27.12 3.42 -30.86
CA GLU A 34 -27.61 4.60 -31.56
C GLU A 34 -28.07 5.71 -30.58
N LYS A 35 -28.75 5.32 -29.49
CA LYS A 35 -29.17 6.27 -28.44
C LYS A 35 -27.94 6.83 -27.73
N GLY A 36 -26.95 5.99 -27.43
CA GLY A 36 -25.67 6.41 -26.87
C GLY A 36 -24.92 7.39 -27.78
N ARG A 37 -24.91 7.15 -29.10
CA ARG A 37 -24.32 8.06 -30.08
C ARG A 37 -24.94 9.44 -30.05
N GLN A 38 -26.28 9.52 -30.10
CA GLN A 38 -27.01 10.79 -30.06
C GLN A 38 -26.78 11.56 -28.75
N LEU A 39 -26.76 10.85 -27.62
CA LEU A 39 -26.49 11.45 -26.32
C LEU A 39 -25.03 11.90 -26.17
N GLY A 40 -24.08 11.12 -26.70
CA GLY A 40 -22.66 11.47 -26.73
C GLY A 40 -22.38 12.70 -27.59
N GLU A 41 -23.03 12.81 -28.77
CA GLU A 41 -22.96 13.99 -29.62
C GLU A 41 -23.47 15.24 -28.89
N LEU A 42 -24.65 15.15 -28.27
CA LEU A 42 -25.22 16.24 -27.48
C LEU A 42 -24.27 16.66 -26.35
N ALA A 43 -23.80 15.71 -25.56
CA ALA A 43 -22.95 15.98 -24.40
C ALA A 43 -21.53 16.45 -24.80
N SER A 44 -21.09 16.18 -26.03
CA SER A 44 -19.77 16.63 -26.52
C SER A 44 -19.65 18.15 -26.57
N GLN A 45 -20.79 18.84 -26.69
CA GLN A 45 -20.90 20.29 -26.72
C GLN A 45 -20.73 20.91 -25.32
N TRP A 46 -20.69 20.10 -24.26
CA TRP A 46 -20.65 20.56 -22.89
C TRP A 46 -19.21 20.57 -22.33
N PRO A 47 -18.78 21.68 -21.71
CA PRO A 47 -17.43 21.81 -21.14
C PRO A 47 -17.26 21.01 -19.85
N MET A 48 -18.36 20.73 -19.15
CA MET A 48 -18.40 19.94 -17.93
C MET A 48 -19.69 19.13 -17.86
N ILE A 49 -19.82 18.17 -16.93
CA ILE A 49 -21.09 17.47 -16.64
C ILE A 49 -21.21 17.17 -15.14
N TYR A 50 -22.34 17.56 -14.54
CA TYR A 50 -22.72 17.11 -13.20
C TYR A 50 -23.47 15.79 -13.29
N THR A 51 -22.84 14.70 -12.85
CA THR A 51 -23.47 13.38 -12.77
C THR A 51 -24.21 13.22 -11.45
N VAL A 52 -25.51 12.96 -11.49
CA VAL A 52 -26.36 12.92 -10.30
C VAL A 52 -27.00 11.53 -10.16
N ALA A 53 -26.80 10.89 -9.01
CA ALA A 53 -27.30 9.56 -8.73
C ALA A 53 -27.59 9.37 -7.24
N ALA A 54 -28.40 8.36 -6.90
CA ALA A 54 -28.69 7.98 -5.52
C ALA A 54 -28.83 6.47 -5.36
N GLY A 55 -28.87 6.02 -4.11
CA GLY A 55 -29.11 4.62 -3.76
C GLY A 55 -28.06 3.67 -4.38
N PRO A 56 -28.48 2.52 -4.94
CA PRO A 56 -27.56 1.56 -5.57
C PRO A 56 -26.74 2.12 -6.72
N LEU A 57 -27.18 3.21 -7.36
CA LEU A 57 -26.49 3.83 -8.49
C LEU A 57 -25.38 4.81 -8.09
N ARG A 58 -25.26 5.15 -6.81
CA ARG A 58 -24.22 6.10 -6.34
C ARG A 58 -22.80 5.68 -6.75
N PRO A 59 -22.38 4.41 -6.63
CA PRO A 59 -21.04 3.99 -7.09
C PRO A 59 -20.86 4.13 -8.60
N LEU A 60 -21.89 3.82 -9.40
CA LEU A 60 -21.84 4.01 -10.85
C LEU A 60 -21.76 5.50 -11.20
N GLY A 61 -22.56 6.34 -10.55
CA GLY A 61 -22.51 7.80 -10.72
C GLY A 61 -21.14 8.40 -10.39
N TYR A 62 -20.45 7.87 -9.37
CA TYR A 62 -19.07 8.26 -9.07
C TYR A 62 -18.11 7.83 -10.18
N LYS A 63 -18.17 6.56 -10.60
CA LYS A 63 -17.34 6.05 -11.69
C LYS A 63 -17.54 6.87 -12.96
N GLU A 64 -18.77 7.13 -13.38
CA GLU A 64 -19.02 7.91 -14.59
C GLU A 64 -18.65 9.38 -14.43
N GLY A 65 -19.06 9.99 -13.32
CA GLY A 65 -18.87 11.41 -13.02
C GLY A 65 -17.41 11.84 -12.88
N ILE A 66 -16.58 10.99 -12.29
CA ILE A 66 -15.18 11.30 -12.00
C ILE A 66 -14.25 10.53 -12.93
N VAL A 67 -14.37 9.20 -12.98
CA VAL A 67 -13.41 8.36 -13.70
C VAL A 67 -13.64 8.44 -15.21
N THR A 68 -14.82 8.02 -15.70
CA THR A 68 -15.07 7.97 -17.15
C THR A 68 -14.98 9.36 -17.77
N LEU A 69 -15.71 10.34 -17.23
CA LEU A 69 -15.73 11.67 -17.84
C LEU A 69 -14.34 12.33 -17.82
N MET A 70 -13.65 12.34 -16.68
CA MET A 70 -12.39 13.09 -16.58
C MET A 70 -11.21 12.33 -17.20
N GLU A 71 -11.16 11.00 -17.08
CA GLU A 71 -10.04 10.20 -17.59
C GLU A 71 -10.24 9.73 -19.03
N PHE A 72 -11.42 9.20 -19.38
CA PHE A 72 -11.67 8.53 -20.66
C PHE A 72 -12.14 9.50 -21.75
N THR A 73 -12.74 10.63 -21.36
CA THR A 73 -13.35 11.56 -22.31
C THR A 73 -12.77 12.97 -22.24
N TRP A 74 -11.84 13.20 -21.30
CA TRP A 74 -11.26 14.50 -20.96
C TRP A 74 -12.29 15.63 -20.77
N THR A 75 -13.44 15.27 -20.20
CA THR A 75 -14.53 16.19 -19.87
C THR A 75 -14.49 16.50 -18.37
N HIS A 76 -14.58 17.77 -18.01
CA HIS A 76 -14.68 18.12 -16.59
C HIS A 76 -15.92 17.46 -15.97
N GLY A 77 -15.73 16.77 -14.86
CA GLY A 77 -16.76 15.93 -14.27
C GLY A 77 -16.91 16.21 -12.78
N CYS A 78 -18.12 16.00 -12.28
CA CYS A 78 -18.42 16.02 -10.86
C CYS A 78 -19.54 15.01 -10.59
N VAL A 79 -19.54 14.43 -9.39
CA VAL A 79 -20.62 13.56 -8.92
C VAL A 79 -21.37 14.23 -7.77
N ILE A 80 -22.69 14.18 -7.84
CA ILE A 80 -23.60 14.72 -6.84
C ILE A 80 -24.54 13.60 -6.40
N GLU A 81 -24.61 13.37 -5.09
CA GLU A 81 -25.63 12.47 -4.52
C GLU A 81 -26.98 13.20 -4.52
N SER A 82 -28.04 12.58 -5.03
CA SER A 82 -29.33 13.29 -5.22
C SER A 82 -29.95 13.82 -3.92
N GLY A 83 -29.72 13.16 -2.79
CA GLY A 83 -30.12 13.61 -1.46
C GLY A 83 -29.40 14.88 -1.02
N GLU A 84 -28.15 15.05 -1.45
CA GLU A 84 -27.34 16.25 -1.19
C GLU A 84 -27.65 17.42 -2.15
N PHE A 85 -28.56 17.23 -3.11
CA PHE A 85 -28.83 18.25 -4.14
C PHE A 85 -29.28 19.60 -3.57
N ARG A 86 -29.87 19.60 -2.37
CA ARG A 86 -30.30 20.83 -1.67
C ARG A 86 -29.21 21.49 -0.82
N HIS A 87 -28.03 20.89 -0.72
CA HIS A 87 -26.93 21.35 0.12
C HIS A 87 -25.80 21.95 -0.73
N GLY A 88 -26.15 22.88 -1.63
CA GLY A 88 -25.22 23.56 -2.53
C GLY A 88 -25.57 23.39 -4.01
N PRO A 89 -25.73 22.17 -4.55
CA PRO A 89 -26.00 21.94 -5.97
C PRO A 89 -27.19 22.71 -6.53
N LEU A 90 -28.23 22.92 -5.72
CA LEU A 90 -29.41 23.69 -6.09
C LEU A 90 -29.06 25.12 -6.57
N GLU A 91 -28.05 25.75 -5.97
CA GLU A 91 -27.65 27.15 -6.25
C GLU A 91 -26.90 27.30 -7.58
N ILE A 92 -26.33 26.22 -8.13
CA ILE A 92 -25.59 26.27 -9.40
C ILE A 92 -26.44 25.85 -10.61
N VAL A 93 -27.74 25.63 -10.41
CA VAL A 93 -28.66 25.28 -11.49
C VAL A 93 -29.10 26.55 -12.22
N GLU A 94 -28.44 26.84 -13.34
CA GLU A 94 -28.77 27.96 -14.22
C GLU A 94 -28.79 27.53 -15.71
N PRO A 95 -29.36 28.34 -16.61
CA PRO A 95 -29.42 28.01 -18.03
C PRO A 95 -28.05 27.67 -18.62
N GLY A 96 -27.96 26.53 -19.31
CA GLY A 96 -26.73 26.06 -19.93
C GLY A 96 -25.88 25.15 -19.06
N VAL A 97 -26.12 25.09 -17.73
CA VAL A 97 -25.41 24.13 -16.87
C VAL A 97 -25.89 22.70 -17.16
N PRO A 98 -24.96 21.78 -17.47
CA PRO A 98 -25.29 20.42 -17.91
C PRO A 98 -25.38 19.41 -16.76
N PHE A 99 -26.43 18.59 -16.79
CA PHE A 99 -26.67 17.52 -15.82
C PHE A 99 -26.94 16.18 -16.50
N LEU A 100 -26.31 15.13 -15.98
CA LEU A 100 -26.55 13.74 -16.33
C LEU A 100 -27.13 13.01 -15.11
N PHE A 101 -28.38 12.57 -15.20
CA PHE A 101 -29.05 11.84 -14.12
C PHE A 101 -29.08 10.35 -14.39
N LEU A 102 -28.65 9.56 -13.40
CA LEU A 102 -28.89 8.12 -13.35
C LEU A 102 -30.09 7.87 -12.42
N LEU A 103 -31.23 7.57 -13.03
CA LEU A 103 -32.49 7.41 -12.31
C LEU A 103 -32.78 5.92 -12.05
N GLY A 104 -32.64 5.51 -10.79
CA GLY A 104 -32.93 4.14 -10.34
C GLY A 104 -34.43 3.84 -10.24
N ASN A 105 -34.76 2.59 -9.93
CA ASN A 105 -36.12 2.17 -9.58
C ASN A 105 -36.18 1.57 -8.16
N ASP A 106 -35.25 1.99 -7.30
CA ASP A 106 -35.18 1.66 -5.88
C ASP A 106 -35.88 2.76 -5.04
N GLU A 107 -35.80 2.62 -3.72
CA GLU A 107 -36.40 3.52 -2.74
C GLU A 107 -35.91 4.97 -2.91
N SER A 108 -34.71 5.21 -3.44
CA SER A 108 -34.16 6.55 -3.65
C SER A 108 -34.72 7.28 -4.89
N ARG A 109 -35.46 6.60 -5.78
CA ARG A 109 -35.96 7.16 -7.05
C ARG A 109 -36.61 8.53 -6.89
N HIS A 110 -37.53 8.64 -5.93
CA HIS A 110 -38.28 9.87 -5.66
C HIS A 110 -37.38 11.07 -5.35
N THR A 111 -36.23 10.85 -4.71
CA THR A 111 -35.26 11.90 -4.40
C THR A 111 -34.61 12.43 -5.68
N THR A 112 -34.17 11.54 -6.56
CA THR A 112 -33.59 11.91 -7.86
C THR A 112 -34.61 12.57 -8.78
N GLU A 113 -35.87 12.11 -8.82
CA GLU A 113 -36.94 12.74 -9.61
C GLU A 113 -37.21 14.19 -9.21
N ARG A 114 -37.14 14.51 -7.91
CA ARG A 114 -37.27 15.91 -7.45
C ARG A 114 -36.14 16.79 -7.99
N ALA A 115 -34.90 16.29 -8.01
CA ALA A 115 -33.76 17.03 -8.56
C ALA A 115 -33.93 17.21 -10.08
N ILE A 116 -34.30 16.15 -10.82
CA ILE A 116 -34.58 16.21 -12.25
C ILE A 116 -35.65 17.27 -12.56
N ASN A 117 -36.77 17.24 -11.84
CA ASN A 117 -37.88 18.17 -12.06
C ASN A 117 -37.47 19.62 -11.78
N PHE A 118 -36.60 19.86 -10.78
CA PHE A 118 -36.08 21.18 -10.48
C PHE A 118 -35.13 21.68 -11.58
N VAL A 119 -34.22 20.82 -12.06
CA VAL A 119 -33.23 21.16 -13.08
C VAL A 119 -33.87 21.43 -14.45
N LYS A 120 -34.82 20.57 -14.87
CA LYS A 120 -35.53 20.72 -16.16
C LYS A 120 -36.36 22.01 -16.29
N GLN A 121 -36.63 22.71 -15.19
CA GLN A 121 -37.30 24.01 -15.22
C GLN A 121 -36.36 25.17 -15.56
N ARG A 122 -35.04 24.95 -15.55
CA ARG A 122 -34.02 26.02 -15.58
C ARG A 122 -32.96 25.83 -16.65
N THR A 123 -32.67 24.60 -17.06
CA THR A 123 -31.71 24.28 -18.11
C THR A 123 -32.25 23.16 -18.99
N ASP A 124 -32.00 23.27 -20.28
CA ASP A 124 -32.33 22.24 -21.27
C ASP A 124 -31.20 21.21 -21.43
N ASN A 125 -30.03 21.48 -20.85
CA ASN A 125 -28.86 20.60 -20.90
C ASN A 125 -28.99 19.45 -19.88
N VAL A 126 -29.97 18.58 -20.10
CA VAL A 126 -30.31 17.49 -19.17
C VAL A 126 -30.40 16.16 -19.91
N ILE A 127 -29.55 15.21 -19.52
CA ILE A 127 -29.70 13.80 -19.90
C ILE A 127 -30.22 13.04 -18.69
N VAL A 128 -31.21 12.17 -18.91
CA VAL A 128 -31.72 11.24 -17.91
C VAL A 128 -31.65 9.85 -18.49
N ILE A 129 -30.90 8.95 -17.84
CA ILE A 129 -30.96 7.52 -18.12
C ILE A 129 -31.81 6.90 -17.03
N ASP A 130 -33.00 6.42 -17.40
CA ASP A 130 -33.95 5.83 -16.47
C ASP A 130 -33.83 4.30 -16.49
N TYR A 131 -33.51 3.71 -15.34
CA TYR A 131 -33.45 2.27 -15.16
C TYR A 131 -34.78 1.60 -15.50
N ALA A 132 -35.92 2.25 -15.26
CA ALA A 132 -37.24 1.70 -15.59
C ALA A 132 -37.37 1.37 -17.10
N GLU A 133 -36.74 2.17 -17.98
CA GLU A 133 -36.77 1.95 -19.44
C GLU A 133 -35.93 0.74 -19.88
N ILE A 134 -34.90 0.39 -19.12
CA ILE A 134 -33.91 -0.63 -19.52
C ILE A 134 -33.87 -1.86 -18.62
N SER A 135 -34.59 -1.84 -17.49
CA SER A 135 -34.50 -2.84 -16.41
C SER A 135 -34.81 -4.26 -16.85
N GLN A 136 -35.60 -4.43 -17.91
CA GLN A 136 -36.12 -5.73 -18.35
C GLN A 136 -36.80 -6.50 -17.21
N GLY A 137 -37.39 -5.78 -16.24
CA GLY A 137 -38.05 -6.35 -15.06
C GLY A 137 -37.11 -6.86 -13.96
N LEU A 138 -35.80 -6.64 -14.10
CA LEU A 138 -34.80 -7.05 -13.11
C LEU A 138 -34.79 -6.15 -11.88
N HIS A 139 -34.36 -6.72 -10.75
CA HIS A 139 -34.32 -6.05 -9.46
C HIS A 139 -33.58 -4.69 -9.51
N PRO A 140 -34.04 -3.66 -8.76
CA PRO A 140 -33.37 -2.36 -8.69
C PRO A 140 -31.90 -2.42 -8.26
N TRP A 141 -31.54 -3.38 -7.40
CA TRP A 141 -30.14 -3.59 -6.98
C TRP A 141 -29.20 -4.06 -8.10
N LEU A 142 -29.76 -4.48 -9.25
CA LEU A 142 -28.97 -4.81 -10.44
C LEU A 142 -28.80 -3.62 -11.39
N ALA A 143 -29.40 -2.47 -11.07
CA ALA A 143 -29.35 -1.28 -11.91
C ALA A 143 -27.93 -0.83 -12.29
N PRO A 144 -26.91 -0.88 -11.40
CA PRO A 144 -25.54 -0.49 -11.77
C PRO A 144 -24.98 -1.32 -12.94
N PHE A 145 -25.28 -2.61 -12.98
CA PHE A 145 -24.79 -3.49 -14.05
C PHE A 145 -25.44 -3.17 -15.38
N LEU A 146 -26.76 -2.97 -15.41
CA LEU A 146 -27.49 -2.70 -16.65
C LEU A 146 -27.23 -1.28 -17.15
N MET A 147 -27.22 -0.28 -16.26
CA MET A 147 -27.00 1.12 -16.64
C MET A 147 -25.58 1.41 -17.08
N PHE A 148 -24.61 0.56 -16.71
CA PHE A 148 -23.25 0.62 -17.22
C PHE A 148 -23.21 0.59 -18.75
N VAL A 149 -24.00 -0.28 -19.40
CA VAL A 149 -23.96 -0.43 -20.87
C VAL A 149 -24.41 0.83 -21.62
N PRO A 150 -25.57 1.45 -21.30
CA PRO A 150 -25.94 2.77 -21.80
C PRO A 150 -24.87 3.86 -21.58
N MET A 151 -24.24 3.86 -20.41
CA MET A 151 -23.22 4.84 -20.05
C MET A 151 -21.95 4.67 -20.88
N GLU A 152 -21.49 3.43 -21.09
CA GLU A 152 -20.35 3.14 -21.95
C GLU A 152 -20.60 3.61 -23.39
N TRP A 153 -21.79 3.36 -23.96
CA TRP A 153 -22.11 3.87 -25.29
C TRP A 153 -22.12 5.40 -25.35
N LEU A 154 -22.72 6.07 -24.36
CA LEU A 154 -22.72 7.53 -24.28
C LEU A 154 -21.30 8.08 -24.23
N CYS A 155 -20.47 7.58 -23.30
CA CYS A 155 -19.11 8.06 -23.07
C CYS A 155 -18.17 7.72 -24.23
N TYR A 156 -18.33 6.55 -24.86
CA TYR A 156 -17.60 6.17 -26.07
C TYR A 156 -17.84 7.18 -27.18
N TYR A 157 -19.09 7.49 -27.52
CA TYR A 157 -19.36 8.48 -28.56
C TYR A 157 -19.03 9.91 -28.13
N LEU A 158 -19.22 10.27 -26.86
CA LEU A 158 -18.75 11.54 -26.32
C LEU A 158 -17.26 11.76 -26.60
N SER A 159 -16.42 10.74 -26.38
CA SER A 159 -14.98 10.81 -26.66
C SER A 159 -14.68 11.01 -28.14
N ILE A 160 -15.37 10.26 -29.03
CA ILE A 160 -15.22 10.39 -30.49
C ILE A 160 -15.58 11.80 -30.96
N TYR A 161 -16.71 12.35 -30.50
CA TYR A 161 -17.13 13.71 -30.89
C TYR A 161 -16.27 14.81 -30.27
N LYS A 162 -15.46 14.49 -29.24
CA LYS A 162 -14.40 15.37 -28.71
C LYS A 162 -13.03 15.13 -29.33
N ASP A 163 -12.96 14.36 -30.43
CA ASP A 163 -11.73 14.00 -31.13
C ASP A 163 -10.70 13.33 -30.21
N HIS A 164 -11.19 12.46 -29.33
CA HIS A 164 -10.39 11.75 -28.34
C HIS A 164 -10.65 10.25 -28.40
N ASN A 165 -9.57 9.47 -28.46
CA ASN A 165 -9.64 8.03 -28.34
C ASN A 165 -9.92 7.64 -26.88
N PRO A 166 -11.03 6.93 -26.57
CA PRO A 166 -11.38 6.57 -25.20
C PRO A 166 -10.40 5.59 -24.53
N ASP A 167 -9.46 5.01 -25.28
CA ASP A 167 -8.37 4.17 -24.77
C ASP A 167 -7.10 4.98 -24.44
N GLU A 168 -7.00 6.24 -24.90
CA GLU A 168 -5.84 7.09 -24.65
C GLU A 168 -5.99 7.88 -23.34
N ARG A 169 -4.92 7.99 -22.58
CA ARG A 169 -4.92 8.74 -21.31
C ARG A 169 -3.83 9.79 -21.34
N ARG A 170 -4.19 11.03 -20.99
CA ARG A 170 -3.27 12.18 -20.98
C ARG A 170 -2.06 11.96 -20.07
N TYR A 171 -2.27 11.25 -18.97
CA TYR A 171 -1.27 11.01 -17.93
C TYR A 171 -1.10 9.54 -17.54
N TYR A 172 -1.96 8.63 -18.01
CA TYR A 172 -1.96 7.22 -17.60
C TYR A 172 -1.41 6.24 -18.66
N GLY A 173 -0.73 6.74 -19.70
CA GLY A 173 0.16 5.95 -20.56
C GLY A 173 -0.43 4.64 -21.14
N GLY A 174 -1.23 4.75 -22.20
CA GLY A 174 -1.50 3.66 -23.13
C GLY A 174 -0.76 3.93 -24.45
N SER A 175 0.20 3.08 -24.80
CA SER A 175 0.94 2.98 -26.08
C SER A 175 0.55 3.94 -27.22
N GLY A 176 1.43 4.91 -27.52
CA GLY A 176 1.39 5.73 -28.74
C GLY A 176 1.75 7.20 -28.46
N GLY A 177 2.96 7.64 -28.82
CA GLY A 177 3.55 8.89 -28.33
C GLY A 177 2.92 10.19 -28.81
N ILE A 178 3.20 11.26 -28.06
CA ILE A 178 3.74 12.56 -28.52
C ILE A 178 4.20 13.38 -27.31
N LEU A 179 5.41 13.94 -27.46
CA LEU A 179 6.10 14.84 -26.54
C LEU A 179 5.44 16.22 -26.44
N ILE A 180 5.42 16.81 -25.23
CA ILE A 180 5.46 18.27 -25.01
C ILE A 180 6.61 18.56 -24.02
N PRO A 181 7.52 19.51 -24.33
CA PRO A 181 8.81 19.63 -23.64
C PRO A 181 8.71 20.43 -22.33
N LEU A 182 9.30 19.91 -21.26
CA LEU A 182 9.66 20.68 -20.06
C LEU A 182 11.13 21.15 -20.16
N PRO A 183 11.46 22.34 -19.63
CA PRO A 183 12.77 22.95 -19.81
C PRO A 183 13.88 22.14 -19.13
N ALA A 184 15.04 22.13 -19.77
CA ALA A 184 16.20 21.30 -19.49
C ALA A 184 16.59 21.26 -18.00
N ARG A 185 16.24 20.15 -17.33
CA ARG A 185 17.10 19.55 -16.31
C ARG A 185 17.61 18.25 -16.88
N GLN A 186 18.93 18.08 -16.86
CA GLN A 186 19.65 16.89 -17.29
C GLN A 186 18.96 15.62 -16.77
N ARG A 187 18.13 14.99 -17.60
CA ARG A 187 17.78 13.58 -17.44
C ARG A 187 18.78 12.81 -18.29
N ALA A 188 19.84 12.36 -17.63
CA ALA A 188 20.66 11.28 -18.14
C ALA A 188 19.70 10.12 -18.47
N GLY A 189 19.80 9.59 -19.69
CA GLY A 189 18.98 8.48 -20.13
C GLY A 189 19.22 7.26 -19.25
N PHE A 190 18.19 6.83 -18.55
CA PHE A 190 18.10 5.50 -17.97
C PHE A 190 16.99 4.77 -18.72
N THR A 191 17.33 4.17 -19.85
CA THR A 191 16.79 2.85 -20.18
C THR A 191 17.59 1.86 -19.36
N GLN A 192 17.34 1.78 -18.06
CA GLN A 192 17.74 0.62 -17.28
C GLN A 192 16.59 -0.36 -17.37
N GLY A 193 16.89 -1.61 -17.75
CA GLY A 193 15.95 -2.70 -17.54
C GLY A 193 15.51 -2.65 -16.09
N VAL A 194 14.20 -2.69 -15.85
CA VAL A 194 13.64 -2.77 -14.51
C VAL A 194 14.30 -3.98 -13.87
N THR A 195 15.13 -3.73 -12.86
CA THR A 195 15.78 -4.80 -12.11
C THR A 195 14.74 -5.26 -11.11
N PRO A 196 14.33 -6.55 -11.12
CA PRO A 196 13.29 -7.03 -10.23
C PRO A 196 13.56 -6.66 -8.78
N MET A 197 12.51 -6.28 -8.05
CA MET A 197 12.59 -5.98 -6.63
C MET A 197 13.26 -7.12 -5.85
N LYS A 198 14.32 -6.80 -5.10
CA LYS A 198 15.09 -7.81 -4.36
C LYS A 198 14.39 -8.22 -3.08
N THR A 199 14.34 -9.52 -2.83
CA THR A 199 13.66 -10.10 -1.68
C THR A 199 14.64 -10.61 -0.63
N GLY A 200 14.39 -10.27 0.64
CA GLY A 200 15.12 -10.78 1.79
C GLY A 200 14.28 -11.75 2.62
N MET A 201 14.92 -12.70 3.30
CA MET A 201 14.28 -13.55 4.30
C MET A 201 14.85 -13.27 5.69
N PHE A 202 13.99 -12.98 6.67
CA PHE A 202 14.42 -12.83 8.06
C PHE A 202 14.57 -14.17 8.78
N THR A 203 15.69 -14.43 9.47
CA THR A 203 15.98 -15.76 10.02
C THR A 203 15.25 -16.12 11.33
N CYS A 204 14.56 -15.17 11.97
CA CYS A 204 13.96 -15.39 13.30
C CYS A 204 12.96 -16.56 13.32
N GLY A 205 12.17 -16.74 12.26
CA GLY A 205 11.26 -17.88 12.13
C GLY A 205 11.95 -19.26 12.24
N HIS A 206 13.23 -19.34 11.89
CA HIS A 206 14.02 -20.58 11.92
C HIS A 206 14.73 -20.84 13.25
N GLN A 207 14.53 -20.03 14.29
CA GLN A 207 15.31 -20.08 15.54
C GLN A 207 15.26 -21.42 16.31
N ARG A 208 14.30 -22.31 16.00
CA ARG A 208 14.21 -23.68 16.56
C ARG A 208 14.92 -24.76 15.75
N LEU A 209 15.55 -24.37 14.63
CA LEU A 209 16.36 -25.23 13.77
C LEU A 209 17.81 -24.74 13.76
N PRO A 210 18.79 -25.56 13.35
CA PRO A 210 20.13 -25.06 13.06
C PRO A 210 20.06 -23.92 12.02
N ILE A 211 20.85 -22.86 12.21
CA ILE A 211 20.79 -21.67 11.34
C ILE A 211 21.02 -21.99 9.85
N GLU A 212 21.76 -23.06 9.54
CA GLU A 212 21.93 -23.58 8.18
C GLU A 212 20.61 -23.81 7.45
N HIS A 213 19.54 -24.22 8.16
CA HIS A 213 18.22 -24.38 7.55
C HIS A 213 17.71 -23.06 6.97
N ALA A 214 17.96 -21.92 7.61
CA ALA A 214 17.55 -20.62 7.08
C ALA A 214 18.33 -20.28 5.79
N PHE A 215 19.65 -20.51 5.76
CA PHE A 215 20.46 -20.30 4.55
C PHE A 215 20.03 -21.21 3.39
N ARG A 216 19.82 -22.49 3.67
CA ARG A 216 19.34 -23.46 2.68
C ARG A 216 17.96 -23.09 2.16
N ASP A 217 17.04 -22.76 3.05
CA ASP A 217 15.67 -22.42 2.67
C ASP A 217 15.62 -21.11 1.86
N ALA A 218 16.36 -20.07 2.26
CA ALA A 218 16.46 -18.83 1.49
C ALA A 218 16.94 -19.11 0.05
N SER A 219 18.03 -19.88 -0.08
CA SER A 219 18.62 -20.24 -1.37
C SER A 219 17.69 -21.09 -2.23
N GLU A 220 17.14 -22.18 -1.68
CA GLU A 220 16.28 -23.11 -2.43
C GLU A 220 14.91 -22.54 -2.79
N LEU A 221 14.37 -21.61 -1.99
CA LEU A 221 13.10 -20.93 -2.29
C LEU A 221 13.29 -19.75 -3.26
N GLY A 222 14.53 -19.30 -3.45
CA GLY A 222 14.86 -18.22 -4.38
C GLY A 222 14.67 -16.82 -3.80
N TYR A 223 14.97 -16.62 -2.51
CA TYR A 223 15.21 -15.29 -1.96
C TYR A 223 16.55 -14.73 -2.48
N ASP A 224 16.65 -13.41 -2.60
CA ASP A 224 17.85 -12.74 -3.12
C ASP A 224 18.90 -12.48 -2.03
N GLY A 225 18.50 -12.51 -0.76
CA GLY A 225 19.38 -12.36 0.38
C GLY A 225 18.73 -12.76 1.70
N ILE A 226 19.51 -12.68 2.78
CA ILE A 226 19.08 -13.08 4.12
C ILE A 226 19.39 -11.99 5.14
N GLU A 227 18.47 -11.78 6.07
CA GLU A 227 18.64 -10.86 7.18
C GLU A 227 18.70 -11.65 8.49
N ILE A 228 19.83 -11.50 9.18
CA ILE A 228 20.20 -12.39 10.29
C ILE A 228 19.70 -11.82 11.61
N TRP A 229 18.80 -12.56 12.26
CA TRP A 229 18.46 -12.36 13.66
C TRP A 229 19.60 -12.79 14.59
N GLY A 230 20.04 -11.88 15.44
CA GLY A 230 21.22 -11.99 16.28
C GLY A 230 20.97 -12.52 17.69
N GLY A 231 20.05 -13.46 17.86
CA GLY A 231 19.77 -14.13 19.14
C GLY A 231 20.33 -15.55 19.23
N ARG A 232 20.28 -16.14 20.43
CA ARG A 232 20.57 -17.58 20.61
C ARG A 232 19.34 -18.42 20.23
N PRO A 233 19.51 -19.59 19.59
CA PRO A 233 20.77 -20.33 19.40
C PRO A 233 21.52 -20.02 18.09
N HIS A 234 21.17 -18.92 17.41
CA HIS A 234 21.73 -18.53 16.12
C HIS A 234 22.90 -17.56 16.29
N ALA A 235 22.85 -16.40 15.64
CA ALA A 235 23.97 -15.51 15.42
C ALA A 235 24.13 -14.51 16.57
N PHE A 236 24.16 -14.97 17.82
CA PHE A 236 24.38 -14.09 18.98
C PHE A 236 25.80 -13.52 18.99
N ALA A 237 25.95 -12.19 19.07
CA ALA A 237 27.22 -11.52 18.79
C ALA A 237 28.42 -12.00 19.65
N PRO A 238 28.27 -12.25 20.97
CA PRO A 238 29.33 -12.88 21.77
C PRO A 238 29.77 -14.26 21.27
N ASP A 239 28.83 -15.11 20.84
CA ASP A 239 29.13 -16.44 20.34
C ASP A 239 29.78 -16.38 18.94
N LEU A 240 29.38 -15.40 18.12
CA LEU A 240 30.02 -15.10 16.85
C LEU A 240 31.50 -14.71 17.07
N LYS A 241 31.76 -13.79 17.99
CA LYS A 241 33.13 -13.36 18.35
C LYS A 241 33.97 -14.48 18.93
N ALA A 242 33.36 -15.41 19.66
CA ALA A 242 34.01 -16.63 20.17
C ALA A 242 34.34 -17.66 19.07
N GLY A 243 33.98 -17.41 17.80
CA GLY A 243 34.35 -18.22 16.65
C GLY A 243 33.17 -18.67 15.79
N GLY A 244 31.92 -18.47 16.26
CA GLY A 244 30.70 -18.82 15.51
C GLY A 244 30.57 -18.09 14.17
N ILE A 245 31.23 -16.93 14.02
CA ILE A 245 31.27 -16.14 12.79
C ILE A 245 31.77 -16.94 11.57
N LYS A 246 32.65 -17.93 11.78
CA LYS A 246 33.17 -18.80 10.72
C LYS A 246 32.06 -19.63 10.08
N GLN A 247 31.10 -20.09 10.87
CA GLN A 247 29.96 -20.84 10.38
C GLN A 247 29.08 -19.96 9.49
N ILE A 248 28.77 -18.74 9.95
CA ILE A 248 27.94 -17.79 9.18
C ILE A 248 28.55 -17.49 7.81
N LYS A 249 29.86 -17.17 7.78
CA LYS A 249 30.58 -16.89 6.52
C LYS A 249 30.61 -18.10 5.59
N ALA A 250 30.83 -19.30 6.14
CA ALA A 250 30.83 -20.54 5.36
C ALA A 250 29.44 -20.86 4.77
N LEU A 251 28.36 -20.62 5.53
CA LEU A 251 26.99 -20.83 5.07
C LEU A 251 26.60 -19.82 3.98
N ALA A 252 26.90 -18.53 4.17
CA ALA A 252 26.67 -17.50 3.15
C ALA A 252 27.37 -17.86 1.82
N GLN A 253 28.61 -18.36 1.87
CA GLN A 253 29.34 -18.82 0.69
C GLN A 253 28.74 -20.10 0.08
N THR A 254 28.40 -21.08 0.91
CA THR A 254 27.89 -22.39 0.45
C THR A 254 26.56 -22.25 -0.27
N TYR A 255 25.65 -21.45 0.28
CA TYR A 255 24.31 -21.24 -0.25
C TYR A 255 24.21 -20.03 -1.19
N GLN A 256 25.32 -19.32 -1.41
CA GLN A 256 25.40 -18.10 -2.22
C GLN A 256 24.40 -17.02 -1.79
N MET A 257 24.15 -16.93 -0.48
CA MET A 257 23.17 -16.00 0.10
C MET A 257 23.88 -14.78 0.69
N PRO A 258 23.72 -13.58 0.09
CA PRO A 258 24.26 -12.35 0.67
C PRO A 258 23.53 -12.02 1.96
N ILE A 259 24.29 -11.55 2.95
CA ILE A 259 23.75 -11.09 4.23
C ILE A 259 23.39 -9.61 4.05
N ILE A 260 22.09 -9.32 4.06
CA ILE A 260 21.54 -7.98 3.82
C ILE A 260 21.80 -7.12 5.06
N GLY A 261 21.36 -7.60 6.21
CA GLY A 261 21.43 -6.92 7.51
C GLY A 261 21.64 -7.89 8.66
N TYR A 262 22.05 -7.33 9.79
CA TYR A 262 22.18 -8.05 11.07
C TYR A 262 21.44 -7.32 12.17
N THR A 263 20.50 -8.01 12.81
CA THR A 263 19.57 -7.45 13.80
C THR A 263 19.82 -8.10 15.16
N PRO A 264 20.66 -7.52 16.03
CA PRO A 264 20.90 -8.08 17.35
C PRO A 264 19.66 -7.98 18.26
N GLU A 265 19.47 -8.99 19.10
CA GLU A 265 18.36 -9.04 20.07
C GLU A 265 18.56 -7.99 21.19
N THR A 266 17.93 -6.82 21.03
CA THR A 266 18.09 -5.63 21.90
C THR A 266 16.77 -4.99 22.31
N ASN A 267 15.65 -5.60 21.94
CA ASN A 267 14.33 -5.07 22.20
C ASN A 267 13.82 -5.43 23.62
N GLY A 268 14.56 -6.25 24.36
CA GLY A 268 14.08 -6.89 25.59
C GLY A 268 15.18 -7.43 26.50
N TYR A 269 15.03 -8.65 26.99
CA TYR A 269 15.98 -9.25 27.94
C TYR A 269 17.13 -9.99 27.22
N PRO A 270 18.40 -9.85 27.67
CA PRO A 270 18.84 -9.00 28.76
C PRO A 270 19.19 -7.56 28.32
N TYR A 271 19.21 -7.25 27.03
CA TYR A 271 19.71 -5.99 26.51
C TYR A 271 18.59 -5.04 26.10
N ASN A 272 18.58 -3.85 26.70
CA ASN A 272 17.71 -2.75 26.34
C ASN A 272 18.41 -1.44 26.72
N MET A 273 18.74 -0.60 25.73
CA MET A 273 19.49 0.64 25.95
C MET A 273 18.67 1.78 26.57
N MET A 274 17.36 1.63 26.68
CA MET A 274 16.43 2.65 27.18
C MET A 274 15.91 2.37 28.59
N LEU A 275 15.93 1.12 29.05
CA LEU A 275 15.54 0.72 30.41
C LEU A 275 16.73 0.62 31.36
N SER A 276 16.42 0.50 32.65
CA SER A 276 17.36 0.14 33.72
C SER A 276 18.38 1.23 34.12
N ASP A 277 19.30 0.84 35.00
CA ASP A 277 20.40 1.67 35.49
C ASP A 277 21.56 1.78 34.47
N GLU A 278 22.54 2.63 34.80
CA GLU A 278 23.67 2.92 33.92
C GLU A 278 24.50 1.69 33.54
N HIS A 279 24.58 0.68 34.42
CA HIS A 279 25.37 -0.52 34.13
C HIS A 279 24.73 -1.32 33.00
N MET A 280 23.43 -1.61 33.09
CA MET A 280 22.69 -2.35 32.06
C MET A 280 22.63 -1.59 30.74
N ARG A 281 22.52 -0.26 30.80
CA ARG A 281 22.60 0.59 29.60
C ARG A 281 23.95 0.42 28.90
N ARG A 282 25.06 0.48 29.65
CA ARG A 282 26.41 0.29 29.10
C ARG A 282 26.59 -1.11 28.51
N GLU A 283 26.13 -2.16 29.20
CA GLU A 283 26.15 -3.52 28.67
C GLU A 283 25.37 -3.63 27.35
N SER A 284 24.23 -2.95 27.23
CA SER A 284 23.43 -2.93 26.00
C SER A 284 24.14 -2.21 24.86
N LEU A 285 24.76 -1.06 25.12
CA LEU A 285 25.54 -0.32 24.12
C LEU A 285 26.78 -1.12 23.66
N ASP A 286 27.49 -1.77 24.59
CA ASP A 286 28.65 -2.59 24.26
C ASP A 286 28.26 -3.84 23.46
N MET A 287 27.10 -4.43 23.74
CA MET A 287 26.54 -5.51 22.94
C MET A 287 26.22 -5.00 21.52
N ILE A 288 25.57 -3.83 21.36
CA ILE A 288 25.28 -3.27 20.03
C ILE A 288 26.57 -2.98 19.25
N LYS A 289 27.60 -2.41 19.87
CA LYS A 289 28.90 -2.18 19.20
C LYS A 289 29.55 -3.50 18.77
N LEU A 290 29.50 -4.51 19.63
CA LEU A 290 29.96 -5.86 19.29
C LEU A 290 29.15 -6.47 18.13
N ALA A 291 27.85 -6.23 18.10
CA ALA A 291 26.98 -6.64 17.00
C ALA A 291 27.40 -5.97 15.68
N MET A 292 27.76 -4.69 15.69
CA MET A 292 28.29 -4.00 14.51
C MET A 292 29.62 -4.58 14.04
N ASP A 293 30.53 -4.93 14.96
CA ASP A 293 31.79 -5.61 14.61
C ASP A 293 31.50 -6.93 13.89
N MET A 294 30.55 -7.72 14.40
CA MET A 294 30.19 -9.01 13.81
C MET A 294 29.48 -8.85 12.47
N ALA A 295 28.59 -7.85 12.34
CA ALA A 295 27.94 -7.50 11.09
C ALA A 295 28.98 -7.15 10.01
N LYS A 296 29.97 -6.32 10.35
CA LYS A 296 31.09 -5.99 9.45
C LYS A 296 31.92 -7.23 9.09
N GLU A 297 32.26 -8.07 10.06
CA GLU A 297 33.06 -9.28 9.86
C GLU A 297 32.37 -10.33 8.97
N MET A 298 31.03 -10.44 9.04
CA MET A 298 30.23 -11.28 8.15
C MET A 298 29.85 -10.59 6.82
N ASN A 299 30.28 -9.34 6.60
CA ASN A 299 29.95 -8.56 5.42
C ASN A 299 28.44 -8.33 5.23
N ALA A 300 27.73 -8.07 6.34
CA ALA A 300 26.36 -7.55 6.32
C ALA A 300 26.37 -6.08 5.85
N GLY A 301 25.30 -5.65 5.18
CA GLY A 301 25.19 -4.29 4.66
C GLY A 301 24.98 -3.23 5.75
N TYR A 302 24.32 -3.59 6.84
CA TYR A 302 24.01 -2.69 7.97
C TYR A 302 23.77 -3.49 9.27
N THR A 303 23.79 -2.78 10.40
CA THR A 303 23.24 -3.27 11.68
C THR A 303 21.91 -2.58 11.92
N LEU A 304 20.86 -3.36 12.12
CA LEU A 304 19.51 -2.88 12.40
C LEU A 304 19.26 -2.90 13.90
N ILE A 305 18.85 -1.78 14.48
CA ILE A 305 18.43 -1.70 15.88
C ILE A 305 17.07 -1.01 15.98
N SER A 306 16.34 -1.30 17.05
CA SER A 306 15.24 -0.46 17.49
C SER A 306 15.67 0.41 18.68
N ALA A 307 14.86 1.40 19.01
CA ALA A 307 15.05 2.15 20.26
C ALA A 307 14.76 1.30 21.51
N ALA A 308 14.10 0.15 21.38
CA ALA A 308 13.48 -0.59 22.49
C ALA A 308 12.42 0.22 23.26
N HIS A 309 11.90 -0.32 24.36
CA HIS A 309 10.94 0.35 25.23
C HIS A 309 11.67 1.11 26.35
N ALA A 310 11.24 2.33 26.73
CA ALA A 310 11.87 3.13 27.80
C ALA A 310 11.20 3.00 29.18
N GLY A 311 10.11 2.26 29.26
CA GLY A 311 9.32 2.05 30.49
C GLY A 311 8.28 3.14 30.71
N TYR A 312 7.21 2.79 31.42
CA TYR A 312 6.04 3.66 31.58
C TYR A 312 6.21 4.81 32.58
N LEU A 313 7.28 4.79 33.39
CA LEU A 313 7.56 5.80 34.40
C LEU A 313 8.59 6.84 33.94
N THR A 314 9.20 6.64 32.78
CA THR A 314 10.26 7.53 32.26
C THR A 314 9.61 8.72 31.56
N PRO A 315 9.87 9.97 31.98
CA PRO A 315 9.29 11.15 31.33
C PRO A 315 9.83 11.38 29.91
N PRO A 316 9.05 11.95 28.98
CA PRO A 316 9.46 12.12 27.57
C PRO A 316 10.78 12.86 27.37
N ASN A 317 11.08 13.90 28.16
CA ASN A 317 12.34 14.64 28.05
C ASN A 317 13.56 13.78 28.43
N VAL A 318 13.39 12.82 29.35
CA VAL A 318 14.44 11.86 29.72
C VAL A 318 14.60 10.81 28.63
N ILE A 319 13.49 10.36 28.03
CA ILE A 319 13.50 9.41 26.90
C ILE A 319 14.32 9.98 25.74
N TRP A 320 13.99 11.17 25.25
CA TRP A 320 14.67 11.75 24.10
C TRP A 320 16.13 12.13 24.38
N GLY A 321 16.44 12.64 25.58
CA GLY A 321 17.82 12.89 25.99
C GLY A 321 18.66 11.61 26.03
N ARG A 322 18.13 10.54 26.62
CA ARG A 322 18.80 9.23 26.67
C ARG A 322 19.00 8.62 25.28
N LEU A 323 17.99 8.70 24.41
CA LEU A 323 18.10 8.20 23.04
C LEU A 323 19.19 8.95 22.28
N ALA A 324 19.26 10.28 22.40
CA ALA A 324 20.28 11.09 21.75
C ALA A 324 21.70 10.74 22.23
N GLU A 325 21.90 10.57 23.54
CA GLU A 325 23.18 10.14 24.10
C GLU A 325 23.60 8.75 23.58
N ASN A 326 22.68 7.78 23.62
CA ASN A 326 22.92 6.42 23.15
C ASN A 326 23.26 6.39 21.65
N LEU A 327 22.42 7.02 20.82
CA LEU A 327 22.63 7.04 19.37
C LEU A 327 23.91 7.80 19.00
N SER A 328 24.27 8.89 19.70
CA SER A 328 25.52 9.62 19.44
C SER A 328 26.74 8.72 19.61
N GLU A 329 26.80 7.96 20.70
CA GLU A 329 27.90 7.03 20.98
C GLU A 329 27.95 5.86 19.99
N LEU A 330 26.78 5.31 19.63
CA LEU A 330 26.70 4.23 18.64
C LEU A 330 27.07 4.72 17.24
N CYS A 331 26.67 5.93 16.86
CA CYS A 331 27.01 6.53 15.57
C CYS A 331 28.50 6.86 15.47
N GLU A 332 29.11 7.40 16.53
CA GLU A 332 30.55 7.62 16.57
C GLU A 332 31.31 6.30 16.36
N TYR A 333 30.87 5.22 17.02
CA TYR A 333 31.45 3.90 16.80
C TYR A 333 31.24 3.39 15.36
N ALA A 334 30.01 3.48 14.85
CA ALA A 334 29.64 3.07 13.51
C ALA A 334 30.46 3.80 12.43
N GLU A 335 30.70 5.10 12.59
CA GLU A 335 31.58 5.90 11.74
C GLU A 335 33.03 5.41 11.78
N ASN A 336 33.57 5.17 12.97
CA ASN A 336 34.95 4.71 13.15
C ASN A 336 35.21 3.36 12.47
N ILE A 337 34.24 2.45 12.49
CA ILE A 337 34.36 1.15 11.82
C ILE A 337 33.78 1.14 10.41
N GLY A 338 33.19 2.23 9.93
CA GLY A 338 32.58 2.32 8.59
C GLY A 338 31.39 1.38 8.41
N MET A 339 30.57 1.22 9.44
CA MET A 339 29.35 0.41 9.43
C MET A 339 28.13 1.33 9.39
N ASP A 340 27.09 0.95 8.64
CA ASP A 340 25.81 1.68 8.66
C ASP A 340 24.93 1.16 9.80
N LEU A 341 24.34 2.08 10.55
CA LEU A 341 23.38 1.81 11.62
C LEU A 341 21.98 2.25 11.15
N ILE A 342 21.03 1.33 11.17
CA ILE A 342 19.63 1.59 10.83
C ILE A 342 18.81 1.59 12.11
N LEU A 343 18.05 2.66 12.35
CA LEU A 343 17.06 2.76 13.42
C LEU A 343 15.68 2.39 12.88
N GLU A 344 15.14 1.27 13.36
CA GLU A 344 13.80 0.80 13.06
C GLU A 344 12.75 1.43 14.00
N PRO A 345 11.69 2.04 13.45
CA PRO A 345 10.51 2.40 14.22
C PRO A 345 9.68 1.15 14.53
N LEU A 346 9.22 1.02 15.77
CA LEU A 346 8.42 -0.13 16.20
C LEU A 346 6.94 0.21 16.37
N THR A 347 6.11 -0.81 16.51
CA THR A 347 4.71 -0.58 16.88
C THR A 347 4.59 -0.01 18.31
N PRO A 348 3.49 0.69 18.64
CA PRO A 348 3.19 1.11 20.01
C PRO A 348 3.07 -0.04 21.03
N TYR A 349 2.96 -1.29 20.56
CA TYR A 349 2.90 -2.47 21.43
C TYR A 349 4.30 -2.86 21.95
N GLU A 350 5.35 -2.52 21.19
CA GLU A 350 6.72 -2.92 21.48
C GLU A 350 7.55 -1.77 22.07
N SER A 351 7.31 -0.54 21.61
CA SER A 351 8.06 0.64 22.06
C SER A 351 7.15 1.81 22.41
N ASN A 352 7.67 2.70 23.25
CA ASN A 352 7.12 4.02 23.55
C ASN A 352 8.11 5.16 23.21
N VAL A 353 9.11 4.88 22.35
CA VAL A 353 10.24 5.77 22.08
C VAL A 353 10.22 6.30 20.64
N VAL A 354 10.40 5.40 19.66
CA VAL A 354 10.35 5.74 18.23
C VAL A 354 9.34 4.82 17.57
N CYS A 355 8.13 5.33 17.35
CA CYS A 355 7.01 4.51 16.90
C CYS A 355 6.29 5.04 15.66
N ASN A 356 6.72 6.18 15.12
CA ASN A 356 6.11 6.82 13.95
C ASN A 356 7.14 7.59 13.13
N ALA A 357 6.76 8.04 11.93
CA ALA A 357 7.71 8.69 11.02
C ALA A 357 8.28 10.00 11.56
N ASN A 358 7.51 10.75 12.36
CA ASN A 358 8.00 11.99 12.97
C ASN A 358 8.99 11.71 14.11
N ASP A 359 8.80 10.63 14.87
CA ASP A 359 9.76 10.21 15.89
C ASP A 359 11.10 9.86 15.25
N VAL A 360 11.08 9.15 14.11
CA VAL A 360 12.29 8.83 13.34
C VAL A 360 13.00 10.11 12.90
N LEU A 361 12.27 11.07 12.32
CA LEU A 361 12.85 12.36 11.93
C LEU A 361 13.45 13.10 13.12
N HIS A 362 12.80 13.06 14.27
CA HIS A 362 13.30 13.68 15.48
C HIS A 362 14.61 13.01 15.94
N ALA A 363 14.67 11.68 15.96
CA ALA A 363 15.89 10.94 16.31
C ALA A 363 17.06 11.29 15.36
N LEU A 364 16.81 11.31 14.05
CA LEU A 364 17.82 11.69 13.04
C LEU A 364 18.28 13.14 13.17
N ALA A 365 17.39 14.06 13.58
CA ALA A 365 17.75 15.45 13.80
C ALA A 365 18.56 15.68 15.08
N LEU A 366 18.29 14.89 16.14
CA LEU A 366 19.05 14.94 17.39
C LEU A 366 20.49 14.45 17.22
N VAL A 367 20.70 13.47 16.34
CA VAL A 367 22.02 12.85 16.09
C VAL A 367 22.34 12.86 14.60
N PRO A 368 22.87 13.98 14.08
CA PRO A 368 23.24 14.07 12.67
C PRO A 368 24.52 13.27 12.41
N SER A 369 24.36 12.06 11.88
CA SER A 369 25.47 11.20 11.45
C SER A 369 25.32 10.78 9.99
N PRO A 370 26.41 10.70 9.19
CA PRO A 370 26.39 10.11 7.86
C PRO A 370 26.15 8.59 7.86
N ARG A 371 26.26 7.92 9.02
CA ARG A 371 26.08 6.47 9.16
C ARG A 371 24.77 6.06 9.85
N LEU A 372 24.01 7.03 10.35
CA LEU A 372 22.67 6.80 10.88
C LEU A 372 21.63 6.91 9.76
N PHE A 373 20.88 5.84 9.57
CA PHE A 373 19.81 5.70 8.62
C PHE A 373 18.56 5.16 9.31
N SER A 374 17.46 5.04 8.57
CA SER A 374 16.24 4.40 9.04
C SER A 374 15.62 3.53 7.95
N MET A 375 14.54 2.86 8.30
CA MET A 375 13.82 1.90 7.49
C MET A 375 12.32 2.05 7.70
N VAL A 376 11.53 1.28 6.95
CA VAL A 376 10.10 1.12 7.23
C VAL A 376 9.77 -0.35 7.35
N ASP A 377 9.39 -0.81 8.54
CA ASP A 377 8.54 -1.98 8.65
C ASP A 377 7.12 -1.48 8.43
N ILE A 378 6.43 -2.01 7.41
CA ILE A 378 5.11 -1.54 7.02
C ILE A 378 4.01 -1.88 8.05
N CYS A 379 4.28 -2.77 9.01
CA CYS A 379 3.36 -3.02 10.13
C CYS A 379 3.22 -1.79 11.04
N ALA A 380 4.33 -1.16 11.44
CA ALA A 380 4.34 0.00 12.32
C ALA A 380 3.47 1.20 11.86
N PRO A 381 3.65 1.76 10.63
CA PRO A 381 2.80 2.83 10.13
C PRO A 381 1.34 2.40 10.00
N TYR A 382 1.08 1.14 9.61
CA TYR A 382 -0.29 0.67 9.45
C TYR A 382 -1.04 0.62 10.79
N VAL A 383 -0.40 0.10 11.85
CA VAL A 383 -0.92 0.10 13.22
C VAL A 383 -1.12 1.52 13.76
N GLN A 384 -0.21 2.44 13.44
CA GLN A 384 -0.30 3.85 13.83
C GLN A 384 -1.32 4.65 13.01
N ALA A 385 -1.93 4.06 11.98
CA ALA A 385 -2.75 4.74 10.98
C ALA A 385 -2.00 5.90 10.27
N GLU A 386 -0.69 5.75 10.09
CA GLU A 386 0.13 6.63 9.25
C GLU A 386 0.15 6.11 7.80
N PRO A 387 0.19 7.01 6.80
CA PRO A 387 0.54 6.61 5.44
C PRO A 387 1.97 6.06 5.41
N VAL A 388 2.16 4.81 4.96
CA VAL A 388 3.49 4.20 4.76
C VAL A 388 4.37 5.10 3.89
N MET A 389 3.78 5.66 2.84
CA MET A 389 4.44 6.58 1.90
C MET A 389 5.02 7.83 2.57
N SER A 390 4.53 8.22 3.74
CA SER A 390 5.09 9.37 4.47
C SER A 390 6.53 9.16 4.91
N TYR A 391 6.96 7.90 5.14
CA TYR A 391 8.34 7.60 5.48
C TYR A 391 9.28 7.84 4.30
N PHE A 392 8.91 7.42 3.11
CA PHE A 392 9.67 7.69 1.88
C PHE A 392 9.82 9.20 1.65
N ASP A 393 8.74 9.98 1.84
CA ASP A 393 8.74 11.43 1.63
C ASP A 393 9.60 12.15 2.69
N LYS A 394 9.56 11.68 3.93
CA LYS A 394 10.27 12.29 5.07
C LYS A 394 11.75 11.92 5.12
N LEU A 395 12.06 10.64 4.89
CA LEU A 395 13.40 10.11 5.09
C LEU A 395 14.28 10.31 3.86
N GLY A 396 13.73 10.27 2.64
CA GLY A 396 14.51 10.45 1.42
C GLY A 396 15.75 9.55 1.37
N ASP A 397 16.93 10.15 1.32
CA ASP A 397 18.24 9.45 1.29
C ASP A 397 18.58 8.72 2.60
N LYS A 398 17.85 9.00 3.68
CA LYS A 398 17.98 8.28 4.96
C LYS A 398 17.21 6.96 5.01
N LEU A 399 16.32 6.69 4.06
CA LEU A 399 15.62 5.40 3.97
C LEU A 399 16.50 4.35 3.30
N ARG A 400 16.85 3.27 4.01
CA ARG A 400 17.79 2.24 3.52
C ARG A 400 17.23 0.85 3.38
N HIS A 401 16.13 0.55 4.08
CA HIS A 401 15.58 -0.80 4.14
C HIS A 401 14.07 -0.81 4.29
N LEU A 402 13.45 -1.94 3.96
CA LEU A 402 12.02 -2.16 4.01
C LEU A 402 11.73 -3.58 4.52
N HIS A 403 10.93 -3.70 5.57
CA HIS A 403 10.29 -4.96 5.93
C HIS A 403 8.89 -5.01 5.34
N ILE A 404 8.53 -6.16 4.76
CA ILE A 404 7.24 -6.42 4.16
C ILE A 404 6.55 -7.58 4.89
N VAL A 405 5.38 -7.26 5.41
CA VAL A 405 4.43 -8.18 6.03
C VAL A 405 3.00 -7.71 5.75
N ASP A 406 2.00 -8.47 6.19
CA ASP A 406 0.64 -7.97 6.31
C ASP A 406 0.30 -7.71 7.78
N SER A 407 -0.77 -6.97 8.03
CA SER A 407 -1.20 -6.62 9.38
C SER A 407 -2.71 -6.58 9.50
N ASP A 408 -3.22 -6.93 10.69
CA ASP A 408 -4.63 -6.77 11.03
C ASP A 408 -5.00 -5.35 11.47
N GLY A 409 -3.98 -4.49 11.65
CA GLY A 409 -4.08 -3.10 12.11
C GLY A 409 -4.36 -2.97 13.60
N ALA A 410 -4.25 -4.04 14.38
CA ALA A 410 -4.62 -4.08 15.80
C ALA A 410 -3.62 -4.86 16.69
N SER A 411 -2.51 -5.31 16.11
CA SER A 411 -1.44 -6.04 16.79
C SER A 411 -0.09 -5.78 16.11
N ASP A 412 0.98 -6.17 16.80
CA ASP A 412 2.35 -6.29 16.28
C ASP A 412 2.57 -7.61 15.49
N THR A 413 1.50 -8.34 15.19
CA THR A 413 1.61 -9.60 14.46
C THR A 413 1.97 -9.34 13.01
N HIS A 414 3.09 -9.92 12.60
CA HIS A 414 3.60 -9.92 11.24
C HIS A 414 2.92 -11.00 10.42
N TYR A 415 1.79 -10.71 9.78
CA TYR A 415 1.08 -11.69 8.97
C TYR A 415 1.80 -11.96 7.64
N ILE A 416 1.58 -13.14 7.08
CA ILE A 416 2.00 -13.44 5.70
C ILE A 416 1.31 -12.45 4.75
N PRO A 417 2.02 -11.87 3.75
CA PRO A 417 1.43 -11.03 2.72
C PRO A 417 0.12 -11.60 2.16
N GLY A 418 -0.98 -10.85 2.29
CA GLY A 418 -2.32 -11.23 1.85
C GLY A 418 -3.19 -11.95 2.89
N GLU A 419 -2.73 -12.17 4.13
CA GLU A 419 -3.56 -12.69 5.24
C GLU A 419 -4.13 -11.60 6.16
N GLY A 420 -3.62 -10.38 6.05
CA GLY A 420 -4.07 -9.25 6.84
C GLY A 420 -5.06 -8.37 6.06
N LYS A 421 -5.00 -7.07 6.31
CA LYS A 421 -5.93 -6.07 5.78
C LYS A 421 -5.25 -4.97 4.98
N MET A 422 -3.92 -5.01 4.85
CA MET A 422 -3.18 -3.96 4.17
C MET A 422 -3.45 -4.02 2.66
N PRO A 423 -3.60 -2.86 1.98
CA PRO A 423 -3.69 -2.80 0.52
C PRO A 423 -2.29 -2.98 -0.11
N LEU A 424 -1.69 -4.16 0.09
CA LEU A 424 -0.29 -4.42 -0.24
C LEU A 424 0.00 -4.29 -1.74
N ARG A 425 -0.94 -4.65 -2.62
CA ARG A 425 -0.73 -4.54 -4.07
C ARG A 425 -0.52 -3.09 -4.49
N GLU A 426 -1.39 -2.20 -4.03
CA GLU A 426 -1.31 -0.77 -4.29
C GLU A 426 -0.08 -0.17 -3.63
N LEU A 427 0.21 -0.56 -2.39
CA LEU A 427 1.38 -0.10 -1.66
C LEU A 427 2.68 -0.47 -2.39
N MET A 428 2.83 -1.71 -2.85
CA MET A 428 4.02 -2.14 -3.58
C MET A 428 4.19 -1.39 -4.89
N ARG A 429 3.09 -1.12 -5.62
CA ARG A 429 3.16 -0.30 -6.84
C ARG A 429 3.70 1.09 -6.54
N ASP A 430 3.20 1.75 -5.50
CA ASP A 430 3.65 3.09 -5.13
C ASP A 430 5.14 3.11 -4.69
N ILE A 431 5.61 2.03 -4.05
CA ILE A 431 7.04 1.87 -3.67
C ILE A 431 7.91 1.70 -4.92
N ILE A 432 7.48 0.90 -5.89
CA ILE A 432 8.17 0.70 -7.18
C ILE A 432 8.22 2.02 -7.97
N GLU A 433 7.10 2.74 -8.08
CA GLU A 433 7.01 4.00 -8.82
C GLU A 433 7.93 5.10 -8.25
N ARG A 434 8.25 5.02 -6.96
CA ARG A 434 9.22 5.92 -6.31
C ARG A 434 10.68 5.52 -6.51
N GLY A 435 10.94 4.38 -7.16
CA GLY A 435 12.28 3.92 -7.49
C GLY A 435 13.05 3.36 -6.28
N TYR A 436 12.38 2.67 -5.37
CA TYR A 436 13.08 1.93 -4.31
C TYR A 436 13.80 0.71 -4.89
N GLU A 437 15.14 0.70 -4.81
CA GLU A 437 16.00 -0.36 -5.37
C GLU A 437 16.63 -1.26 -4.28
N GLY A 438 16.28 -1.04 -3.01
CA GLY A 438 16.79 -1.81 -1.88
C GLY A 438 16.14 -3.19 -1.76
N TYR A 439 16.53 -3.94 -0.73
CA TYR A 439 15.86 -5.20 -0.40
C TYR A 439 14.51 -4.93 0.28
N CYS A 440 13.55 -5.80 0.01
CA CYS A 440 12.31 -5.95 0.77
C CYS A 440 12.40 -7.26 1.54
N THR A 441 12.71 -7.19 2.84
CA THR A 441 12.79 -8.39 3.66
C THR A 441 11.40 -8.80 4.11
N VAL A 442 11.03 -10.06 3.86
CA VAL A 442 9.86 -10.67 4.48
C VAL A 442 10.21 -11.03 5.93
N GLU A 443 9.63 -10.29 6.87
CA GLU A 443 9.92 -10.43 8.30
C GLU A 443 8.89 -11.33 8.99
N LEU A 444 9.06 -12.66 8.86
CA LEU A 444 8.26 -13.60 9.65
C LEU A 444 8.97 -13.95 10.96
N VAL A 445 8.26 -13.72 12.07
CA VAL A 445 8.79 -13.90 13.43
C VAL A 445 8.22 -15.16 14.11
N THR A 446 8.13 -15.14 15.44
CA THR A 446 7.88 -16.28 16.31
C THR A 446 6.61 -17.11 16.01
N MET A 447 5.59 -16.51 15.39
CA MET A 447 4.33 -17.20 15.05
C MET A 447 4.50 -18.38 14.10
N TYR A 448 5.52 -18.34 13.23
CA TYR A 448 5.70 -19.31 12.13
C TYR A 448 6.77 -20.37 12.40
N MET A 449 7.27 -20.46 13.64
CA MET A 449 8.37 -21.35 14.02
C MET A 449 8.07 -22.85 13.91
N ASN A 450 6.81 -23.25 13.84
CA ASN A 450 6.45 -24.66 13.74
C ASN A 450 6.73 -25.25 12.35
N GLU A 451 6.63 -24.45 11.29
CA GLU A 451 6.87 -24.87 9.90
C GLU A 451 7.54 -23.72 9.10
N PRO A 452 8.75 -23.26 9.50
CA PRO A 452 9.31 -21.99 9.00
C PRO A 452 9.56 -21.99 7.49
N ARG A 453 10.01 -23.12 6.91
CA ARG A 453 10.16 -23.25 5.45
C ARG A 453 8.84 -23.10 4.70
N LEU A 454 7.76 -23.66 5.23
CA LEU A 454 6.44 -23.62 4.59
C LEU A 454 5.95 -22.18 4.53
N TYR A 455 6.03 -21.45 5.63
CA TYR A 455 5.56 -20.07 5.71
C TYR A 455 6.48 -19.11 4.96
N ALA A 456 7.80 -19.31 4.99
CA ALA A 456 8.74 -18.54 4.17
C ALA A 456 8.46 -18.72 2.67
N ARG A 457 8.11 -19.93 2.21
CA ARG A 457 7.70 -20.16 0.82
C ARG A 457 6.40 -19.42 0.49
N GLN A 458 5.38 -19.59 1.33
CA GLN A 458 4.09 -18.95 1.11
C GLN A 458 4.20 -17.43 1.08
N ALA A 459 4.99 -16.85 1.96
CA ALA A 459 5.19 -15.40 2.01
C ALA A 459 5.90 -14.87 0.76
N LEU A 460 6.94 -15.55 0.28
CA LEU A 460 7.61 -15.16 -0.97
C LEU A 460 6.68 -15.27 -2.18
N GLU A 461 5.97 -16.41 -2.31
CA GLU A 461 5.04 -16.64 -3.43
C GLU A 461 3.92 -15.60 -3.44
N ARG A 462 3.33 -15.31 -2.29
CA ARG A 462 2.27 -14.30 -2.18
C ARG A 462 2.79 -12.90 -2.41
N PHE A 463 3.97 -12.56 -1.86
CA PHE A 463 4.61 -11.27 -2.11
C PHE A 463 4.85 -11.04 -3.61
N ARG A 464 5.46 -11.99 -4.31
CA ARG A 464 5.67 -11.90 -5.77
C ARG A 464 4.35 -11.75 -6.54
N ALA A 465 3.29 -12.43 -6.11
CA ALA A 465 1.97 -12.30 -6.75
C ALA A 465 1.34 -10.89 -6.58
N LEU A 466 1.80 -10.09 -5.60
CA LEU A 466 1.37 -8.70 -5.40
C LEU A 466 2.10 -7.74 -6.36
N LEU A 467 3.30 -8.09 -6.82
CA LEU A 467 4.09 -7.26 -7.72
C LEU A 467 3.47 -7.22 -9.15
N PRO A 468 3.68 -6.09 -9.87
CA PRO A 468 3.41 -5.97 -11.31
C PRO A 468 4.05 -7.10 -12.13
N GLU A 469 3.50 -7.42 -13.31
CA GLU A 469 3.99 -8.57 -14.11
C GLU A 469 5.45 -8.42 -14.59
N ASP A 470 5.92 -7.18 -14.75
CA ASP A 470 7.30 -6.82 -15.10
C ASP A 470 8.29 -6.92 -13.92
N GLU A 471 7.79 -7.07 -12.70
CA GLU A 471 8.54 -7.19 -11.44
C GLU A 471 8.48 -8.60 -10.83
N ARG A 472 7.81 -9.55 -11.51
CA ARG A 472 7.59 -10.92 -11.02
C ARG A 472 8.74 -11.90 -11.24
#